data_AF-A0A3D9VED6-F1
#
_entry.id   AF-A0A3D9VED6-F1
#
_cell.length_a   1.000
_cell.length_b   1.000
_cell.length_c   1.000
_cell.angle_alpha   90.00
_cell.angle_beta   90.00
_cell.angle_gamma   90.00
#
_symmetry.space_group_name_H-M   'P 1'
#
loop_
_entity.id
_entity.type
_entity.pdbx_description
1 polymer ?
#
loop_
_entity_poly.entity_id
_entity_poly.type
_entity_poly.pdbx_seq_one_letter_code
_entity_poly.pdbx_strand_id
1 'polypeptide(L)'
;MAVDEPRPTGQPRRGEPRQRDAGVTAEVPTSPAEAERDALLRVVKGTPTPEEFAALVAVISAKLRAARSVQPSGTRGPSPWAVYWRRARQPLRPGPNAWRASALPR
;
A
#
# COMPACT_ATOMS: atom_id res chain seq x y z
N MET A 1 -27.64 -57.80 -17.06
CA MET A 1 -26.37 -57.33 -17.65
C MET A 1 -26.09 -55.98 -17.02
N ALA A 2 -24.92 -55.84 -16.41
CA ALA A 2 -24.63 -54.89 -15.33
C ALA A 2 -24.67 -53.41 -15.75
N VAL A 3 -25.10 -52.60 -14.79
CA VAL A 3 -25.18 -51.14 -14.76
C VAL A 3 -23.76 -50.57 -14.85
N ASP A 4 -23.49 -49.70 -15.84
CA ASP A 4 -22.26 -48.92 -15.91
C ASP A 4 -22.58 -47.48 -15.47
N GLU A 5 -22.14 -47.16 -14.26
CA GLU A 5 -22.33 -45.89 -13.57
C GLU A 5 -21.28 -44.87 -14.04
N PRO A 6 -21.63 -43.58 -14.22
CA PRO A 6 -20.68 -42.60 -14.74
C PRO A 6 -19.55 -42.32 -13.74
N ARG A 7 -18.30 -42.44 -14.22
CA ARG A 7 -17.09 -42.06 -13.48
C ARG A 7 -17.17 -40.63 -12.93
N PRO A 8 -16.98 -40.41 -11.63
CA PRO A 8 -16.75 -39.06 -11.10
C PRO A 8 -15.36 -38.58 -11.52
N THR A 9 -15.30 -37.61 -12.43
CA THR A 9 -14.07 -36.87 -12.72
C THR A 9 -13.78 -35.99 -11.50
N GLY A 10 -12.91 -36.48 -10.61
CA GLY A 10 -12.36 -35.68 -9.53
C GLY A 10 -11.67 -34.46 -10.11
N GLN A 11 -12.27 -33.28 -9.92
CA GLN A 11 -11.61 -32.02 -10.24
C GLN A 11 -10.35 -31.90 -9.36
N PRO A 12 -9.18 -31.56 -9.91
CA PRO A 12 -8.04 -31.22 -9.09
C PRO A 12 -8.40 -29.99 -8.25
N ARG A 13 -8.24 -30.10 -6.93
CA ARG A 13 -8.48 -28.98 -6.01
C ARG A 13 -7.66 -27.78 -6.46
N ARG A 14 -8.37 -26.74 -6.86
CA ARG A 14 -7.85 -25.38 -7.12
C ARG A 14 -7.02 -24.97 -5.90
N GLY A 15 -5.77 -24.61 -6.18
CA GLY A 15 -4.69 -24.45 -5.22
C GLY A 15 -5.09 -23.80 -3.90
N GLU A 16 -4.75 -24.47 -2.81
CA GLU A 16 -4.63 -23.85 -1.51
C GLU A 16 -3.81 -22.56 -1.65
N PRO A 17 -4.23 -21.45 -1.04
CA PRO A 17 -3.35 -20.30 -0.93
C PRO A 17 -2.12 -20.79 -0.20
N ARG A 18 -0.97 -20.79 -0.88
CA ARG A 18 0.35 -20.90 -0.23
C ARG A 18 0.42 -19.75 0.77
N GLN A 19 -0.02 -20.03 1.98
CA GLN A 19 0.21 -19.21 3.14
C GLN A 19 1.72 -19.28 3.32
N ARG A 20 2.41 -18.29 2.74
CA ARG A 20 3.82 -18.07 3.02
C ARG A 20 3.84 -17.63 4.48
N ASP A 21 3.94 -18.60 5.38
CA ASP A 21 4.59 -18.42 6.67
C ASP A 21 6.05 -18.11 6.35
N ALA A 22 6.29 -16.91 5.81
CA ALA A 22 7.60 -16.32 5.79
C ALA A 22 7.89 -16.00 7.25
N GLY A 23 8.52 -16.96 7.93
CA GLY A 23 9.22 -16.68 9.16
C GLY A 23 10.00 -15.39 8.94
N VAL A 24 9.75 -14.39 9.77
CA VAL A 24 10.61 -13.21 9.89
C VAL A 24 11.91 -13.73 10.50
N THR A 25 12.71 -14.41 9.69
CA THR A 25 14.14 -14.44 9.89
C THR A 25 14.56 -13.03 9.49
N ALA A 26 14.62 -12.14 10.47
CA ALA A 26 15.26 -10.85 10.27
C ALA A 26 16.75 -11.16 10.00
N GLU A 27 17.09 -11.39 8.73
CA GLU A 27 18.47 -11.34 8.31
C GLU A 27 18.99 -9.97 8.72
N VAL A 28 19.99 -9.97 9.60
CA VAL A 28 20.65 -8.73 9.99
C VAL A 28 21.27 -8.15 8.72
N PRO A 29 20.84 -6.97 8.25
CA PRO A 29 21.37 -6.41 7.02
C PRO A 29 22.88 -6.26 7.16
N THR A 30 23.63 -6.83 6.21
CA THR A 30 25.10 -6.88 6.23
C THR A 30 25.71 -5.50 5.92
N SER A 31 24.90 -4.54 5.49
CA SER A 31 25.30 -3.15 5.28
C SER A 31 24.20 -2.16 5.67
N PRO A 32 24.54 -0.99 6.26
CA PRO A 32 23.57 0.05 6.58
C PRO A 32 22.81 0.57 5.35
N ALA A 33 23.41 0.49 4.14
CA ALA A 33 22.76 0.88 2.90
C ALA A 33 21.66 -0.10 2.45
N GLU A 34 21.75 -1.37 2.85
CA GLU A 34 20.70 -2.38 2.61
C GLU A 34 19.56 -2.20 3.62
N ALA A 35 19.90 -1.92 4.89
CA ALA A 35 18.93 -1.59 5.93
C ALA A 35 18.05 -0.39 5.55
N GLU A 36 18.61 0.63 4.88
CA GLU A 36 17.84 1.79 4.40
C GLU A 36 16.85 1.45 3.28
N ARG A 37 17.16 0.49 2.42
CA ARG A 37 16.29 0.10 1.29
C ARG A 37 15.07 -0.67 1.77
N ASP A 38 15.23 -1.44 2.85
CA ASP A 38 14.17 -2.29 3.42
C ASP A 38 13.41 -1.61 4.58
N ALA A 39 13.81 -0.39 4.96
CA ALA A 39 13.15 0.35 6.03
C ALA A 39 11.73 0.81 5.63
N LEU A 40 10.73 0.33 6.38
CA LEU A 40 9.33 0.73 6.18
C LEU A 40 9.07 2.22 6.52
N LEU A 41 9.88 2.81 7.39
CA LEU A 41 9.75 4.20 7.86
C LEU A 41 11.15 4.78 8.14
N ARG A 42 11.37 6.06 7.79
CA ARG A 42 12.62 6.79 8.04
C ARG A 42 12.34 8.16 8.63
N VAL A 43 13.06 8.52 9.69
CA VAL A 43 13.04 9.87 10.26
C VAL A 43 13.97 10.76 9.42
N VAL A 44 13.38 11.71 8.68
CA VAL A 44 14.15 12.62 7.81
C VAL A 44 14.66 13.85 8.57
N LYS A 45 13.99 14.23 9.66
CA LYS A 45 14.33 15.41 10.46
C LYS A 45 13.96 15.19 11.93
N GLY A 46 14.80 15.72 12.83
CA GLY A 46 14.62 15.65 14.28
C GLY A 46 15.19 14.38 14.91
N THR A 47 15.28 14.39 16.23
CA THR A 47 15.76 13.26 17.05
C THR A 47 14.64 12.90 18.05
N PRO A 48 13.66 12.08 17.63
CA PRO A 48 12.56 11.71 18.52
C PRO A 48 13.09 10.92 19.71
N THR A 49 12.47 11.10 20.88
CA THR A 49 12.77 10.21 22.00
C THR A 49 12.27 8.79 21.70
N PRO A 50 12.79 7.76 22.39
CA PRO A 50 12.31 6.38 22.21
C PRO A 50 10.79 6.24 22.43
N GLU A 51 10.25 6.99 23.39
CA GLU A 51 8.83 6.99 23.73
C GLU A 51 7.99 7.61 22.60
N GLU A 52 8.44 8.73 22.03
CA GLU A 52 7.78 9.38 20.90
C GLU A 52 7.78 8.49 19.66
N PHE A 53 8.91 7.82 19.39
CA PHE A 53 9.01 6.90 18.27
C PHE A 53 8.09 5.68 18.46
N ALA A 54 8.04 5.10 19.66
CA ALA A 54 7.14 4.01 20.00
C ALA A 54 5.66 4.42 19.84
N ALA A 55 5.30 5.62 20.30
CA ALA A 55 3.95 6.16 20.15
C ALA A 55 3.56 6.32 18.67
N LEU A 56 4.47 6.81 17.82
CA LEU A 56 4.25 6.93 16.39
C LEU A 56 4.01 5.55 15.74
N VAL A 57 4.85 4.55 16.03
CA VAL A 57 4.71 3.19 15.51
C VAL A 57 3.39 2.55 15.94
N ALA A 58 2.98 2.75 17.21
CA ALA A 58 1.72 2.25 17.73
C ALA A 58 0.51 2.82 16.96
N VAL A 59 0.50 4.14 16.70
CA VAL A 59 -0.56 4.81 15.93
C VAL A 59 -0.63 4.32 14.49
N ILE A 60 0.51 4.19 13.81
CA ILE A 60 0.57 3.70 12.43
C ILE A 60 0.06 2.25 12.36
N SER A 61 0.49 1.40 13.29
CA SER A 61 0.06 -0.01 13.38
C SER A 61 -1.44 -0.14 13.62
N ALA A 62 -1.99 0.68 14.53
CA ALA A 62 -3.43 0.71 14.81
C ALA A 62 -4.24 1.13 13.56
N LYS A 63 -3.79 2.17 12.84
CA LYS A 63 -4.42 2.62 11.59
C LYS A 63 -4.36 1.54 10.51
N LEU A 64 -3.23 0.84 10.36
CA LEU A 64 -3.11 -0.23 9.38
C LEU A 64 -4.05 -1.40 9.71
N ARG A 65 -4.19 -1.76 10.99
CA ARG A 65 -5.16 -2.77 11.44
C ARG A 65 -6.60 -2.34 11.15
N ALA A 66 -6.96 -1.09 11.42
CA ALA A 66 -8.27 -0.54 11.10
C ALA A 66 -8.55 -0.57 9.59
N ALA A 67 -7.57 -0.18 8.76
CA ALA A 67 -7.70 -0.22 7.31
C ALA A 67 -7.95 -1.63 6.77
N ARG A 68 -7.34 -2.67 7.36
CA ARG A 68 -7.58 -4.08 6.98
C ARG A 68 -8.96 -4.59 7.38
N SER A 69 -9.58 -4.02 8.41
CA SER A 69 -10.93 -4.42 8.86
C SER A 69 -12.06 -3.88 7.97
N VAL A 70 -11.78 -2.87 7.13
CA VAL A 70 -12.73 -2.36 6.16
C VAL A 70 -12.64 -3.22 4.91
N GLN A 71 -13.62 -4.10 4.69
CA GLN A 71 -13.82 -4.74 3.38
C GLN A 71 -13.87 -3.64 2.31
N PRO A 72 -13.16 -3.77 1.17
CA PRO A 72 -13.22 -2.80 0.10
C PRO A 72 -14.63 -2.84 -0.51
N SER A 73 -15.56 -2.07 0.07
CA SER A 73 -16.75 -1.61 -0.66
C SER A 73 -16.23 -0.86 -1.89
N GLY A 74 -16.83 -1.15 -3.04
CA GLY A 74 -16.26 -1.02 -4.38
C GLY A 74 -15.49 0.27 -4.68
N THR A 75 -14.56 0.15 -5.65
CA THR A 75 -13.76 1.21 -6.29
C THR A 75 -13.85 2.55 -5.55
N ARG A 76 -13.03 2.68 -4.49
CA ARG A 76 -12.85 3.94 -3.79
C ARG A 76 -12.57 5.00 -4.85
N GLY A 77 -13.54 5.90 -5.06
CA GLY A 77 -13.41 6.98 -6.03
C GLY A 77 -12.12 7.76 -5.78
N PRO A 78 -11.61 8.51 -6.78
CA PRO A 78 -10.38 9.26 -6.63
C PRO A 78 -10.44 10.09 -5.35
N SER A 79 -9.35 10.02 -4.56
CA SER A 79 -9.20 10.77 -3.31
C SER A 79 -9.68 12.21 -3.49
N PRO A 80 -10.29 12.84 -2.48
CA PRO A 80 -10.62 14.27 -2.54
C PRO A 80 -9.44 15.15 -2.98
N TRP A 81 -8.21 14.75 -2.65
CA TRP A 81 -6.98 15.40 -3.14
C TRP A 81 -6.69 15.12 -4.62
N ALA A 82 -6.99 13.92 -5.08
CA ALA A 82 -6.88 13.55 -6.48
C ALA A 82 -7.94 14.23 -7.37
N VAL A 83 -8.84 15.06 -6.83
CA VAL A 83 -9.76 15.90 -7.60
C VAL A 83 -9.68 17.38 -7.18
N TYR A 84 -8.56 17.82 -6.60
CA TYR A 84 -8.40 19.19 -6.10
C TYR A 84 -8.72 20.26 -7.16
N TRP A 85 -8.46 19.96 -8.44
CA TRP A 85 -8.73 20.85 -9.57
C TRP A 85 -10.21 21.20 -9.73
N ARG A 86 -11.15 20.42 -9.16
CA ARG A 86 -12.58 20.77 -9.14
C ARG A 86 -12.88 21.95 -8.20
N ARG A 87 -12.01 22.19 -7.20
CA ARG A 87 -12.10 23.31 -6.25
C ARG A 87 -11.19 24.47 -6.64
N ALA A 88 -10.19 24.25 -7.49
CA ALA A 88 -9.38 25.32 -8.05
C ALA A 88 -10.12 26.01 -9.21
N ARG A 89 -10.14 27.35 -9.22
CA ARG A 89 -10.88 28.16 -10.22
C ARG A 89 -10.40 27.95 -11.67
N GLN A 90 -9.25 27.30 -11.87
CA GLN A 90 -8.78 26.88 -13.19
C GLN A 90 -7.83 25.68 -13.07
N PRO A 91 -8.07 24.56 -13.77
CA PRO A 91 -7.16 23.42 -13.75
C PRO A 91 -5.79 23.81 -14.31
N LEU A 92 -4.72 23.54 -13.56
CA LEU A 92 -3.36 23.61 -14.10
C LEU A 92 -3.21 22.49 -15.14
N ARG A 93 -2.88 22.84 -16.39
CA ARG A 93 -2.60 21.88 -17.45
C ARG A 93 -1.14 21.41 -17.29
N PRO A 94 -0.87 20.14 -16.96
CA PRO A 94 0.50 19.64 -16.94
C PRO A 94 1.07 19.67 -18.37
N GLY A 95 2.33 20.07 -18.51
CA GLY A 95 3.01 20.14 -19.79
C GLY A 95 4.41 20.75 -19.68
N PRO A 96 5.24 20.61 -20.71
CA PRO A 96 6.54 21.28 -20.76
C PRO A 96 6.38 22.79 -20.53
N ASN A 97 7.17 23.36 -19.63
CA ASN A 97 7.13 24.77 -19.22
C ASN A 97 5.82 25.26 -18.53
N ALA A 98 4.83 24.38 -18.30
CA ALA A 98 3.55 24.78 -17.70
C ALA A 98 3.72 25.40 -16.30
N TRP A 99 4.75 24.98 -15.56
CA TRP A 99 5.04 25.57 -14.26
C TRP A 99 5.55 27.02 -14.37
N ARG A 100 6.40 27.34 -15.36
CA ARG A 100 6.85 28.73 -15.61
C ARG A 100 5.69 29.60 -16.11
N ALA A 101 4.86 29.06 -17.00
CA ALA A 101 3.70 29.76 -17.55
C ALA A 101 2.63 30.09 -16.49
N SER A 102 2.58 29.35 -15.38
CA SER A 102 1.62 29.60 -14.28
C SER A 102 1.82 30.94 -13.56
N ALA A 103 3.00 31.55 -13.68
CA ALA A 103 3.32 32.84 -13.07
C ALA A 103 3.03 34.05 -13.97
N LEU A 104 2.62 33.83 -15.22
CA LEU A 104 2.29 34.90 -16.17
C LEU A 104 0.79 35.25 -16.09
N PRO A 105 0.42 36.52 -16.33
CA PRO A 105 -0.98 36.92 -16.47
C PRO A 105 -1.66 36.12 -17.60
N ARG A 106 -2.93 35.77 -17.41
CA ARG A 106 -3.76 35.09 -18.42
C ARG A 106 -4.49 36.07 -19.30
#